data_AF-A0A960KY66-F1
#
_entry.id   AF-A0A960KY66-F1
#
_cell.length_a   1.000
_cell.length_b   1.000
_cell.length_c   1.000
_cell.angle_alpha   90.00
_cell.angle_beta   90.00
_cell.angle_gamma   90.00
#
_symmetry.space_group_name_H-M   'P 1'
#
loop_
_entity.id
_entity.type
_entity.pdbx_description
1 polymer ?
#
loop_
_entity_poly.entity_id
_entity_poly.type
_entity_poly.pdbx_seq_one_letter_code
_entity_poly.pdbx_strand_id
1 'polypeptide(L)'
;MLFSLLFLFFFADEPVIVSGPKVFVLELELSDPGVDHWFRVTYHAQPNGEVLFEELGEKVWWIQDRAFLVLGASGLPIPSEVTQRATVWVQLESDEGVTYRPQELNPRTQAIVLGPDANQLAQKLSAQIAGIDASYLAQVAHFMVGNLLSLDVIGTTFEIDGQGTVIDTNGNWVGKKIATVSGVNSTFVGSGAGGADDGSANSNTALGYQAMLSNTSGENNIAIGRQAMDVGSGGDTNIAIGNFALSQNQADQNIALGYGAMSTNQNASQNMAIGINSLNLLKNGIGNVAVGLGSQYFLDNGMENTSLGYYAMYRNQTGSGNTAIGSQALFSSHTQSGNTAVGYAALYSNEEAANTAVGNHAVHSNVNGTNLTGIGYYALWQNEDGADNSALGFYALAGNYFGDQNTAIGARALLTSYDKDGNTAVGFSALEKHNNAYATAVGAHAAENNIVDATTAMGWSALKNNTTGIRNTAVGYRALEAGVTAANNTAVGDQALLIYTGSSSTAIGSGAGIALTTGNWNTFVGHSSGTSDGSFSNSTAIGDSAVATASNQIRLGDAGVSSIGGAVGWSVLSDGRFKTQVQENVPGIEFIRELRPVTYQLDRAKAQTFVAGKANEKTFKNDTR
;
A
#
# COMPACT_ATOMS: atom_id res chain seq x y z
N MET A 1 9.17 1.34 46.87
CA MET A 1 8.93 1.28 48.33
C MET A 1 10.25 1.49 49.06
N LEU A 2 10.46 2.73 49.49
CA LEU A 2 11.37 3.13 50.55
C LEU A 2 10.60 4.25 51.26
N PHE A 3 10.41 4.11 52.57
CA PHE A 3 10.14 5.17 53.55
C PHE A 3 8.99 6.19 53.32
N SER A 4 8.10 6.20 54.32
CA SER A 4 7.45 7.39 54.92
C SER A 4 6.34 8.06 54.09
N LEU A 5 5.36 8.76 54.66
CA LEU A 5 5.43 9.70 55.80
C LEU A 5 3.99 10.02 56.28
N LEU A 6 3.86 10.25 57.59
CA LEU A 6 3.05 11.29 58.28
C LEU A 6 1.61 11.59 57.83
N PHE A 7 0.64 11.48 58.74
CA PHE A 7 0.12 12.58 59.59
C PHE A 7 -0.34 13.82 58.81
N LEU A 8 -1.61 14.21 58.98
CA LEU A 8 -2.02 15.36 59.82
C LEU A 8 -3.54 15.60 59.69
N PHE A 9 -4.29 15.50 60.79
CA PHE A 9 -5.04 16.59 61.43
C PHE A 9 -6.09 16.05 62.46
N PHE A 10 -5.83 16.38 63.73
CA PHE A 10 -6.72 16.86 64.80
C PHE A 10 -7.96 16.05 65.30
N PHE A 11 -7.89 15.71 66.60
CA PHE A 11 -8.79 16.08 67.72
C PHE A 11 -10.29 16.30 67.40
N ALA A 12 -11.27 15.84 68.18
CA ALA A 12 -11.33 15.46 69.58
C ALA A 12 -12.68 14.77 69.89
N ASP A 13 -12.70 14.06 71.03
CA ASP A 13 -13.82 13.89 71.97
C ASP A 13 -15.20 13.46 71.44
N GLU A 14 -15.52 12.16 71.55
CA GLU A 14 -16.49 11.63 72.54
C GLU A 14 -16.74 10.11 72.30
N PRO A 15 -16.89 9.29 73.37
CA PRO A 15 -17.14 7.86 73.24
C PRO A 15 -18.62 7.56 73.00
N VAL A 16 -18.92 6.88 71.89
CA VAL A 16 -20.22 6.22 71.67
C VAL A 16 -20.24 4.91 72.44
N ILE A 17 -21.10 4.85 73.45
CA ILE A 17 -21.43 3.64 74.20
C ILE A 17 -22.22 2.70 73.29
N VAL A 18 -21.70 1.50 73.03
CA VAL A 18 -22.50 0.37 72.56
C VAL A 18 -22.23 -0.83 73.46
N SER A 19 -23.23 -1.16 74.26
CA SER A 19 -23.28 -2.33 75.14
C SER A 19 -23.48 -3.60 74.34
N GLY A 20 -22.60 -4.58 74.48
CA GLY A 20 -22.83 -5.94 73.98
C GLY A 20 -21.71 -6.90 74.40
N PRO A 21 -22.03 -8.09 74.93
CA PRO A 21 -21.04 -9.05 75.42
C PRO A 21 -20.30 -9.72 74.26
N LYS A 22 -18.96 -9.80 74.36
CA LYS A 22 -18.09 -10.54 73.43
C LYS A 22 -17.26 -11.57 74.20
N VAL A 23 -17.19 -12.79 73.65
CA VAL A 23 -16.59 -14.01 74.22
C VAL A 23 -15.17 -14.20 73.69
N PHE A 24 -14.25 -14.75 74.50
CA PHE A 24 -12.89 -15.13 74.07
C PHE A 24 -12.48 -16.54 74.50
N VAL A 25 -11.53 -17.10 73.75
CA VAL A 25 -11.13 -18.51 73.61
C VAL A 25 -9.77 -18.76 74.26
N LEU A 26 -9.58 -19.94 74.85
CA LEU A 26 -8.32 -20.42 75.44
C LEU A 26 -7.63 -21.39 74.47
N GLU A 27 -6.32 -21.28 74.27
CA GLU A 27 -5.52 -22.26 73.51
C GLU A 27 -4.51 -22.92 74.46
N LEU A 28 -4.52 -24.25 74.55
CA LEU A 28 -3.67 -25.06 75.44
C LEU A 28 -2.73 -25.91 74.59
N GLU A 29 -1.42 -25.71 74.74
CA GLU A 29 -0.42 -26.61 74.18
C GLU A 29 -0.07 -27.67 75.23
N LEU A 30 -0.56 -28.90 75.03
CA LEU A 30 -0.30 -30.03 75.91
C LEU A 30 0.91 -30.80 75.39
N SER A 31 1.96 -30.91 76.21
CA SER A 31 3.21 -31.57 75.82
C SER A 31 3.16 -33.10 75.85
N ASP A 32 2.14 -33.72 76.46
CA ASP A 32 1.97 -35.18 76.53
C ASP A 32 0.47 -35.59 76.50
N PRO A 33 -0.06 -36.05 75.35
CA PRO A 33 -1.45 -36.49 75.25
C PRO A 33 -1.67 -37.82 75.98
N GLY A 34 -2.48 -37.82 77.05
CA GLY A 34 -2.92 -39.03 77.78
C GLY A 34 -2.70 -39.03 79.30
N VAL A 35 -2.16 -37.94 79.87
CA VAL A 35 -1.99 -37.77 81.32
C VAL A 35 -2.94 -36.67 81.83
N ASP A 36 -3.57 -36.89 82.98
CA ASP A 36 -4.42 -35.88 83.63
C ASP A 36 -3.57 -34.73 84.18
N HIS A 37 -3.87 -33.49 83.78
CA HIS A 37 -3.21 -32.30 84.28
C HIS A 37 -4.14 -31.51 85.22
N TRP A 38 -3.60 -31.06 86.35
CA TRP A 38 -4.31 -30.29 87.38
C TRP A 38 -3.85 -28.84 87.37
N PHE A 39 -4.81 -27.92 87.30
CA PHE A 39 -4.56 -26.48 87.43
C PHE A 39 -5.38 -25.93 88.59
N ARG A 40 -4.69 -25.26 89.53
CA ARG A 40 -5.33 -24.53 90.63
C ARG A 40 -5.38 -23.06 90.25
N VAL A 41 -6.58 -22.49 90.28
CA VAL A 41 -6.77 -21.04 90.12
C VAL A 41 -7.51 -20.54 91.35
N THR A 42 -6.81 -19.80 92.19
CA THR A 42 -7.36 -19.18 93.39
C THR A 42 -7.82 -17.77 93.02
N TYR A 43 -9.03 -17.40 93.40
CA TYR A 43 -9.54 -16.05 93.18
C TYR A 43 -10.24 -15.51 94.42
N HIS A 44 -10.07 -14.21 94.69
CA HIS A 44 -10.74 -13.51 95.79
C HIS A 44 -11.76 -12.53 95.23
N ALA A 45 -13.01 -12.65 95.67
CA ALA A 45 -14.09 -11.72 95.32
C ALA A 45 -14.11 -10.54 96.30
N GLN A 46 -13.98 -9.32 95.80
CA GLN A 46 -14.15 -8.11 96.62
C GLN A 46 -15.61 -7.62 96.61
N PRO A 47 -16.06 -6.87 97.64
CA PRO A 47 -17.47 -6.47 97.78
C PRO A 47 -18.01 -5.53 96.70
N ASN A 48 -17.13 -4.97 95.85
CA ASN A 48 -17.49 -4.17 94.68
C ASN A 48 -17.70 -5.03 93.41
N GLY A 49 -17.52 -6.35 93.48
CA GLY A 49 -17.65 -7.28 92.36
C GLY A 49 -16.36 -7.50 91.56
N GLU A 50 -15.21 -6.98 92.01
CA GLU A 50 -13.91 -7.25 91.38
C GLU A 50 -13.31 -8.58 91.88
N VAL A 51 -12.59 -9.27 91.00
CA VAL A 51 -11.94 -10.56 91.27
C VAL A 51 -10.43 -10.42 91.05
N LEU A 52 -9.63 -10.72 92.09
CA LEU A 52 -8.17 -10.77 92.03
C LEU A 52 -7.66 -12.21 92.00
N PHE A 53 -6.68 -12.49 91.13
CA PHE A 53 -6.01 -13.78 91.00
C PHE A 53 -4.54 -13.62 91.44
N GLU A 54 -4.04 -14.47 92.33
CA GLU A 54 -2.64 -14.44 92.79
C GLU A 54 -1.77 -15.50 92.07
N GLU A 55 -0.60 -15.03 91.60
CA GLU A 55 0.59 -15.73 91.09
C GLU A 55 0.61 -16.30 89.66
N LEU A 56 1.42 -15.67 88.77
CA LEU A 56 2.33 -16.28 87.80
C LEU A 56 3.36 -15.21 87.35
N GLY A 57 4.64 -15.40 87.69
CA GLY A 57 5.70 -14.40 87.53
C GLY A 57 6.09 -14.02 86.08
N GLU A 58 6.33 -12.72 85.89
CA GLU A 58 6.95 -11.96 84.78
C GLU A 58 6.07 -11.31 83.66
N LYS A 59 6.09 -9.96 83.70
CA LYS A 59 5.66 -8.84 82.81
C LYS A 59 4.28 -8.90 82.11
N VAL A 60 3.36 -8.05 82.62
CA VAL A 60 1.99 -7.78 82.12
C VAL A 60 1.86 -6.32 81.65
N TRP A 61 1.18 -6.05 80.52
CA TRP A 61 0.70 -4.72 80.10
C TRP A 61 -0.84 -4.65 80.26
N TRP A 62 -1.38 -3.48 80.66
CA TRP A 62 -2.76 -3.31 81.14
C TRP A 62 -3.65 -2.46 80.22
N ILE A 63 -4.89 -2.92 79.96
CA ILE A 63 -6.01 -2.13 79.42
C ILE A 63 -7.31 -2.59 80.14
N GLN A 64 -8.06 -1.63 80.72
CA GLN A 64 -9.43 -1.78 81.27
C GLN A 64 -9.71 -3.12 81.99
N ASP A 65 -9.11 -3.22 83.18
CA ASP A 65 -9.46 -4.14 84.27
C ASP A 65 -9.40 -5.65 83.98
N ARG A 66 -8.51 -6.12 83.09
CA ARG A 66 -8.06 -7.54 83.05
C ARG A 66 -6.58 -7.70 82.64
N ALA A 67 -5.91 -8.68 83.26
CA ALA A 67 -4.53 -9.09 83.00
C ALA A 67 -4.44 -10.14 81.87
N PHE A 68 -3.37 -10.09 81.06
CA PHE A 68 -3.05 -11.07 80.03
C PHE A 68 -1.58 -11.53 80.15
N LEU A 69 -1.35 -12.84 80.07
CA LEU A 69 -0.03 -13.49 80.01
C LEU A 69 0.22 -13.95 78.56
N VAL A 70 1.30 -13.45 77.93
CA VAL A 70 1.75 -13.86 76.59
C VAL A 70 3.11 -14.52 76.75
N LEU A 71 3.21 -15.82 76.49
CA LEU A 71 4.49 -16.50 76.27
C LEU A 71 4.62 -16.77 74.76
N GLY A 72 5.65 -16.17 74.15
CA GLY A 72 5.87 -16.20 72.71
C GLY A 72 6.57 -17.47 72.22
N ALA A 73 6.00 -18.00 71.13
CA ALA A 73 6.59 -18.67 69.97
C ALA A 73 7.84 -19.57 70.11
N SER A 74 7.69 -20.82 69.63
CA SER A 74 8.56 -21.30 68.54
C SER A 74 7.68 -21.92 67.44
N GLY A 75 7.76 -21.36 66.24
CA GLY A 75 6.93 -21.72 65.11
C GLY A 75 7.23 -23.10 64.54
N LEU A 76 6.49 -24.10 64.98
CA LEU A 76 6.33 -25.38 64.27
C LEU A 76 4.84 -25.77 64.28
N PRO A 77 4.28 -26.27 63.18
CA PRO A 77 2.90 -26.74 63.14
C PRO A 77 2.72 -27.96 64.04
N ILE A 78 1.62 -28.00 64.80
CA ILE A 78 1.20 -29.17 65.61
C ILE A 78 1.16 -30.40 64.67
N PRO A 79 1.93 -31.47 64.94
CA PRO A 79 1.95 -32.65 64.09
C PRO A 79 0.54 -33.22 63.92
N SER A 80 0.20 -33.66 62.70
CA SER A 80 -1.13 -34.18 62.33
C SER A 80 -1.59 -35.39 63.16
N GLU A 81 -0.70 -35.99 63.95
CA GLU A 81 -0.87 -37.28 64.62
C GLU A 81 -1.34 -37.20 66.08
N VAL A 82 -1.48 -36.01 66.67
CA VAL A 82 -2.09 -35.85 68.00
C VAL A 82 -3.61 -36.03 67.90
N THR A 83 -4.11 -37.22 68.25
CA THR A 83 -5.54 -37.61 68.12
C THR A 83 -6.22 -38.02 69.43
N GLN A 84 -5.51 -38.00 70.56
CA GLN A 84 -6.08 -38.41 71.85
C GLN A 84 -6.51 -37.21 72.70
N ARG A 85 -7.68 -37.34 73.34
CA ARG A 85 -8.26 -36.36 74.26
C ARG A 85 -7.47 -36.35 75.57
N ALA A 86 -7.33 -35.17 76.19
CA ALA A 86 -6.80 -35.04 77.55
C ALA A 86 -7.91 -34.56 78.47
N THR A 87 -8.04 -35.15 79.66
CA THR A 87 -8.98 -34.66 80.68
C THR A 87 -8.28 -33.59 81.51
N VAL A 88 -8.81 -32.37 81.48
CA VAL A 88 -8.30 -31.29 82.31
C VAL A 88 -9.21 -31.14 83.53
N TRP A 89 -8.60 -31.19 84.70
CA TRP A 89 -9.28 -30.98 85.96
C TRP A 89 -8.99 -29.55 86.43
N VAL A 90 -10.03 -28.73 86.49
CA VAL A 90 -9.94 -27.38 87.05
C VAL A 90 -10.58 -27.39 88.44
N GLN A 91 -9.78 -27.05 89.44
CA GLN A 91 -10.25 -26.78 90.79
C GLN A 91 -10.41 -25.27 90.94
N LEU A 92 -11.66 -24.82 91.13
CA LEU A 92 -11.96 -23.44 91.51
C LEU A 92 -12.28 -23.41 93.01
N GLU A 93 -11.51 -22.64 93.76
CA GLU A 93 -11.74 -22.39 95.18
C GLU A 93 -12.25 -20.96 95.34
N SER A 94 -13.45 -20.82 95.90
CA SER A 94 -13.96 -19.56 96.45
C SER A 94 -14.10 -19.68 97.97
N ASP A 95 -14.25 -18.55 98.66
CA ASP A 95 -14.41 -18.51 100.13
C ASP A 95 -15.68 -19.24 100.65
N GLU A 96 -16.58 -19.69 99.76
CA GLU A 96 -17.78 -20.47 100.10
C GLU A 96 -17.71 -21.97 99.72
N GLY A 97 -16.55 -22.46 99.25
CA GLY A 97 -16.29 -23.90 99.07
C GLY A 97 -15.77 -24.29 97.68
N VAL A 98 -15.15 -25.47 97.62
CA VAL A 98 -14.45 -25.98 96.44
C VAL A 98 -15.41 -26.64 95.46
N THR A 99 -15.33 -26.27 94.18
CA THR A 99 -16.01 -27.01 93.10
C THR A 99 -14.98 -27.62 92.15
N TYR A 100 -15.07 -28.93 91.95
CA TYR A 100 -14.30 -29.66 90.94
C TYR A 100 -15.17 -29.88 89.71
N ARG A 101 -14.67 -29.54 88.53
CA ARG A 101 -15.32 -29.91 87.26
C ARG A 101 -14.28 -30.52 86.31
N PRO A 102 -14.31 -31.85 86.08
CA PRO A 102 -13.57 -32.44 84.98
C PRO A 102 -14.19 -32.04 83.64
N GLN A 103 -13.35 -31.65 82.68
CA GLN A 103 -13.78 -31.50 81.30
C GLN A 103 -12.76 -32.18 80.37
N GLU A 104 -13.25 -33.11 79.56
CA GLU A 104 -12.46 -33.79 78.53
C GLU A 104 -12.28 -32.82 77.35
N LEU A 105 -11.05 -32.45 77.03
CA LEU A 105 -10.75 -31.45 76.00
C LEU A 105 -10.07 -32.08 74.78
N ASN A 106 -10.42 -31.55 73.61
CA ASN A 106 -9.69 -31.79 72.37
C ASN A 106 -8.61 -30.71 72.22
N PRO A 107 -7.31 -31.07 72.14
CA PRO A 107 -6.20 -30.11 72.13
C PRO A 107 -6.23 -29.08 70.99
N ARG A 108 -7.08 -29.24 69.97
CA ARG A 108 -7.09 -28.37 68.79
C ARG A 108 -8.11 -27.23 68.77
N THR A 109 -9.19 -27.23 69.58
CA THR A 109 -10.33 -26.33 69.26
C THR A 109 -11.32 -25.94 70.37
N GLN A 110 -11.11 -26.25 71.66
CA GLN A 110 -12.17 -26.00 72.68
C GLN A 110 -11.75 -25.03 73.79
N ALA A 111 -12.62 -24.05 74.05
CA ALA A 111 -12.56 -23.13 75.19
C ALA A 111 -13.52 -23.56 76.31
N ILE A 112 -13.13 -23.29 77.56
CA ILE A 112 -13.92 -23.56 78.76
C ILE A 112 -14.85 -22.36 79.03
N VAL A 113 -16.15 -22.62 79.27
CA VAL A 113 -17.13 -21.61 79.70
C VAL A 113 -17.62 -21.96 81.10
N LEU A 114 -17.41 -21.06 82.07
CA LEU A 114 -17.84 -21.24 83.46
C LEU A 114 -18.69 -20.05 83.89
N GLY A 115 -19.96 -20.29 84.23
CA GLY A 115 -20.86 -19.28 84.76
C GLY A 115 -22.27 -19.82 85.08
N PRO A 116 -22.94 -19.35 86.15
CA PRO A 116 -24.25 -19.83 86.56
C PRO A 116 -25.37 -19.10 85.81
N ASP A 117 -26.08 -19.79 84.91
CA ASP A 117 -27.52 -19.59 84.54
C ASP A 117 -27.85 -20.06 83.09
N ALA A 118 -27.57 -21.32 82.79
CA ALA A 118 -27.86 -21.92 81.47
C ALA A 118 -29.36 -22.22 81.22
N ASN A 119 -30.24 -22.16 82.24
CA ASN A 119 -31.64 -22.58 82.10
C ASN A 119 -32.62 -21.48 81.65
N GLN A 120 -32.28 -20.18 81.76
CA GLN A 120 -33.15 -19.10 81.25
C GLN A 120 -32.89 -18.74 79.77
N LEU A 121 -31.70 -19.04 79.23
CA LEU A 121 -31.36 -18.81 77.82
C LEU A 121 -32.01 -19.86 76.90
N ALA A 122 -32.13 -21.12 77.35
CA ALA A 122 -32.74 -22.21 76.58
C ALA A 122 -34.26 -22.03 76.36
N GLN A 123 -34.98 -21.46 77.33
CA GLN A 123 -36.43 -21.23 77.21
C GLN A 123 -36.77 -20.05 76.26
N LYS A 124 -35.95 -18.98 76.25
CA LYS A 124 -36.11 -17.88 75.28
C LYS A 124 -35.70 -18.25 73.85
N LEU A 125 -34.72 -19.15 73.68
CA LEU A 125 -34.28 -19.62 72.37
C LEU A 125 -35.28 -20.59 71.72
N SER A 126 -35.97 -21.43 72.51
CA SER A 126 -36.97 -22.38 71.99
C SER A 126 -38.24 -21.73 71.41
N ALA A 127 -38.57 -20.50 71.83
CA ALA A 127 -39.72 -19.75 71.35
C ALA A 127 -39.44 -18.94 70.06
N GLN A 128 -38.17 -18.70 69.70
CA GLN A 128 -37.78 -17.99 68.47
C GLN A 128 -37.45 -18.91 67.28
N ILE A 129 -37.29 -20.22 67.50
CA ILE A 129 -36.91 -21.20 66.46
C ILE A 129 -38.12 -21.77 65.67
N ALA A 130 -39.36 -21.53 66.11
CA ALA A 130 -40.56 -22.06 65.43
C ALA A 130 -40.97 -21.31 64.13
N GLY A 131 -40.15 -20.37 63.63
CA GLY A 131 -40.50 -19.49 62.50
C GLY A 131 -39.46 -19.37 61.38
N ILE A 132 -38.47 -20.26 61.29
CA ILE A 132 -37.42 -20.17 60.26
C ILE A 132 -37.76 -21.11 59.09
N ASP A 133 -38.34 -20.52 58.05
CA ASP A 133 -38.65 -21.13 56.75
C ASP A 133 -37.37 -21.48 55.96
N ALA A 134 -37.48 -22.40 55.00
CA ALA A 134 -36.41 -22.96 54.17
C ALA A 134 -35.58 -21.91 53.39
N SER A 135 -35.98 -20.64 53.39
CA SER A 135 -35.24 -19.52 52.83
C SER A 135 -33.98 -19.13 53.62
N TYR A 136 -33.89 -19.42 54.93
CA TYR A 136 -32.69 -19.11 55.72
C TYR A 136 -31.57 -20.15 55.53
N LEU A 137 -31.93 -21.41 55.27
CA LEU A 137 -30.96 -22.46 54.95
C LEU A 137 -30.25 -22.19 53.60
N ALA A 138 -30.94 -21.54 52.66
CA ALA A 138 -30.36 -21.09 51.38
C ALA A 138 -29.38 -19.91 51.55
N GLN A 139 -29.60 -19.02 52.54
CA GLN A 139 -28.68 -17.91 52.82
C GLN A 139 -27.37 -18.38 53.48
N VAL A 140 -27.42 -19.43 54.31
CA VAL A 140 -26.22 -20.03 54.92
C VAL A 140 -25.38 -20.81 53.90
N ALA A 141 -26.03 -21.48 52.93
CA ALA A 141 -25.31 -22.10 51.81
C ALA A 141 -24.66 -21.05 50.88
N HIS A 142 -25.26 -19.87 50.73
CA HIS A 142 -24.70 -18.75 49.99
C HIS A 142 -23.49 -18.10 50.71
N PHE A 143 -23.51 -18.04 52.05
CA PHE A 143 -22.42 -17.52 52.87
C PHE A 143 -21.15 -18.40 52.86
N MET A 144 -21.31 -19.72 52.74
CA MET A 144 -20.17 -20.67 52.71
C MET A 144 -19.49 -20.78 51.34
N VAL A 145 -20.17 -20.44 50.25
CA VAL A 145 -19.56 -20.38 48.90
C VAL A 145 -18.93 -19.00 48.63
N GLY A 146 -19.34 -17.95 49.34
CA GLY A 146 -18.89 -16.57 49.12
C GLY A 146 -17.54 -16.17 49.76
N ASN A 147 -16.93 -16.99 50.63
CA ASN A 147 -15.77 -16.57 51.45
C ASN A 147 -14.46 -17.31 51.14
N LEU A 148 -14.34 -18.00 50.01
CA LEU A 148 -13.05 -18.56 49.57
C LEU A 148 -12.41 -17.64 48.51
N LEU A 149 -11.83 -16.53 48.94
CA LEU A 149 -11.13 -15.57 48.07
C LEU A 149 -9.66 -15.42 48.50
N SER A 150 -8.81 -16.07 47.71
CA SER A 150 -7.35 -15.95 47.58
C SER A 150 -6.43 -16.74 48.53
N LEU A 151 -5.55 -17.52 47.89
CA LEU A 151 -4.28 -18.02 48.40
C LEU A 151 -3.20 -17.05 47.89
N ASP A 152 -2.55 -16.36 48.83
CA ASP A 152 -1.57 -15.31 48.59
C ASP A 152 -0.24 -15.86 48.05
N VAL A 153 0.16 -15.45 46.84
CA VAL A 153 1.52 -15.61 46.31
C VAL A 153 1.98 -14.29 45.69
N ILE A 154 2.52 -13.43 46.55
CA ILE A 154 3.55 -12.38 46.34
C ILE A 154 3.59 -11.71 44.95
N GLY A 155 3.11 -10.46 44.92
CA GLY A 155 3.59 -9.40 44.02
C GLY A 155 2.58 -8.94 42.97
N THR A 156 1.82 -7.89 43.27
CA THR A 156 0.70 -7.27 42.51
C THR A 156 -0.61 -8.06 42.55
N THR A 157 -1.24 -8.10 43.72
CA THR A 157 -2.57 -8.70 43.89
C THR A 157 -3.67 -7.74 43.47
N PHE A 158 -4.36 -8.10 42.39
CA PHE A 158 -5.68 -7.61 42.03
C PHE A 158 -6.70 -8.27 42.97
N GLU A 159 -7.54 -7.48 43.66
CA GLU A 159 -8.62 -8.03 44.49
C GLU A 159 -9.86 -8.29 43.63
N ILE A 160 -10.53 -9.41 43.85
CA ILE A 160 -11.83 -9.72 43.28
C ILE A 160 -12.86 -9.46 44.37
N ASP A 161 -13.78 -8.50 44.16
CA ASP A 161 -14.83 -8.21 45.12
C ASP A 161 -15.80 -9.40 45.29
N GLY A 162 -16.70 -9.31 46.28
CA GLY A 162 -17.74 -10.32 46.53
C GLY A 162 -18.79 -10.46 45.40
N GLN A 163 -18.59 -9.80 44.25
CA GLN A 163 -19.38 -9.89 43.03
C GLN A 163 -18.56 -10.34 41.81
N GLY A 164 -17.26 -10.62 41.96
CA GLY A 164 -16.38 -11.07 40.87
C GLY A 164 -15.59 -9.97 40.15
N THR A 165 -15.51 -8.75 40.70
CA THR A 165 -14.93 -7.56 40.03
C THR A 165 -13.49 -7.30 40.45
N VAL A 166 -12.60 -7.02 39.50
CA VAL A 166 -11.18 -6.70 39.76
C VAL A 166 -10.99 -5.22 40.18
N ILE A 167 -10.55 -4.98 41.42
CA ILE A 167 -10.32 -3.67 42.03
C ILE A 167 -8.84 -3.49 42.45
N ASP A 168 -8.41 -2.22 42.60
CA ASP A 168 -7.07 -1.87 43.09
C ASP A 168 -7.04 -1.77 44.62
N THR A 169 -5.85 -1.63 45.18
CA THR A 169 -5.63 -1.56 46.63
C THR A 169 -6.26 -0.33 47.30
N ASN A 170 -6.79 0.62 46.53
CA ASN A 170 -7.50 1.80 47.03
C ASN A 170 -9.02 1.68 46.84
N GLY A 171 -9.52 0.52 46.41
CA GLY A 171 -10.94 0.30 46.09
C GLY A 171 -11.39 0.95 44.78
N ASN A 172 -10.44 1.44 43.96
CA ASN A 172 -10.75 1.97 42.65
C ASN A 172 -10.79 0.84 41.61
N TRP A 173 -11.63 1.05 40.60
CA TRP A 173 -11.85 0.10 39.53
C TRP A 173 -10.63 0.08 38.59
N VAL A 174 -9.96 -1.07 38.46
CA VAL A 174 -8.78 -1.24 37.56
C VAL A 174 -9.10 -1.96 36.26
N GLY A 175 -10.31 -2.51 36.12
CA GLY A 175 -10.81 -3.04 34.85
C GLY A 175 -12.32 -3.26 34.89
N LYS A 176 -13.04 -2.79 33.87
CA LYS A 176 -14.47 -3.09 33.71
C LYS A 176 -14.63 -4.59 33.39
N LYS A 177 -15.49 -5.25 34.17
CA LYS A 177 -16.21 -6.52 33.91
C LYS A 177 -15.77 -7.32 32.66
N ILE A 178 -15.12 -8.48 32.84
CA ILE A 178 -15.32 -9.61 31.92
C ILE A 178 -16.70 -10.18 32.27
N ALA A 179 -17.77 -9.53 31.83
CA ALA A 179 -19.06 -10.19 31.83
C ALA A 179 -19.53 -10.40 30.43
N THR A 180 -19.53 -11.67 30.07
CA THR A 180 -20.68 -12.27 29.41
C THR A 180 -21.90 -12.11 30.33
N VAL A 181 -22.56 -10.95 30.26
CA VAL A 181 -23.94 -10.87 30.72
C VAL A 181 -24.74 -11.74 29.77
N SER A 182 -25.54 -12.68 30.29
CA SER A 182 -26.47 -13.46 29.48
C SER A 182 -27.30 -12.52 28.60
N GLY A 183 -27.03 -12.53 27.28
CA GLY A 183 -27.70 -11.67 26.29
C GLY A 183 -26.89 -10.46 25.79
N VAL A 184 -25.67 -10.23 26.27
CA VAL A 184 -24.80 -9.09 25.91
C VAL A 184 -23.45 -9.64 25.44
N ASN A 185 -23.25 -9.75 24.13
CA ASN A 185 -22.10 -10.45 23.53
C ASN A 185 -20.79 -9.63 23.50
N SER A 186 -20.68 -8.54 24.28
CA SER A 186 -19.51 -7.63 24.24
C SER A 186 -18.44 -7.97 25.30
N THR A 187 -17.16 -7.74 24.96
CA THR A 187 -15.99 -7.90 25.86
C THR A 187 -15.25 -6.58 26.00
N PHE A 188 -15.12 -6.06 27.21
CA PHE A 188 -14.41 -4.80 27.47
C PHE A 188 -13.33 -4.98 28.54
N VAL A 189 -12.12 -4.48 28.29
CA VAL A 189 -10.97 -4.61 29.19
C VAL A 189 -10.17 -3.30 29.21
N GLY A 190 -9.98 -2.72 30.40
CA GLY A 190 -9.26 -1.46 30.61
C GLY A 190 -10.13 -0.36 31.23
N SER A 191 -9.49 0.64 31.84
CA SER A 191 -10.20 1.75 32.50
C SER A 191 -10.98 2.59 31.48
N GLY A 192 -12.28 2.77 31.71
CA GLY A 192 -13.18 3.50 30.81
C GLY A 192 -13.58 2.75 29.53
N ALA A 193 -13.13 1.51 29.32
CA ALA A 193 -13.48 0.76 28.11
C ALA A 193 -14.98 0.45 28.06
N GLY A 194 -15.64 0.72 26.92
CA GLY A 194 -17.07 0.53 26.73
C GLY A 194 -17.95 1.32 27.72
N GLY A 195 -17.49 2.48 28.20
CA GLY A 195 -18.10 3.21 29.32
C GLY A 195 -19.58 3.59 29.12
N ALA A 196 -19.97 3.97 27.91
CA ALA A 196 -21.31 4.40 27.52
C ALA A 196 -22.15 3.30 26.84
N ASP A 197 -21.71 2.04 26.87
CA ASP A 197 -22.47 0.90 26.33
C ASP A 197 -23.87 0.84 26.96
N ASP A 198 -24.90 0.77 26.10
CA ASP A 198 -26.31 0.83 26.50
C ASP A 198 -26.85 -0.49 27.09
N GLY A 199 -26.01 -1.52 27.17
CA GLY A 199 -26.34 -2.84 27.69
C GLY A 199 -27.06 -3.76 26.69
N SER A 200 -27.15 -3.38 25.41
CA SER A 200 -27.70 -4.22 24.34
C SER A 200 -26.65 -5.17 23.72
N ALA A 201 -27.10 -6.14 22.91
CA ALA A 201 -26.30 -7.29 22.45
C ALA A 201 -25.29 -6.97 21.33
N ASN A 202 -24.45 -5.96 21.54
CA ASN A 202 -23.68 -5.32 20.48
C ASN A 202 -22.50 -6.14 19.94
N SER A 203 -22.07 -7.21 20.60
CA SER A 203 -20.97 -8.08 20.14
C SER A 203 -19.62 -7.35 19.91
N ASN A 204 -19.32 -6.33 20.70
CA ASN A 204 -18.11 -5.51 20.58
C ASN A 204 -16.93 -6.09 21.38
N THR A 205 -15.69 -5.83 20.94
CA THR A 205 -14.45 -6.13 21.70
C THR A 205 -13.66 -4.83 21.91
N ALA A 206 -13.48 -4.37 23.15
CA ALA A 206 -12.63 -3.20 23.46
C ALA A 206 -11.52 -3.55 24.46
N LEU A 207 -10.27 -3.18 24.16
CA LEU A 207 -9.08 -3.39 25.01
C LEU A 207 -8.22 -2.11 25.05
N GLY A 208 -8.16 -1.44 26.19
CA GLY A 208 -7.32 -0.25 26.41
C GLY A 208 -8.00 0.86 27.20
N TYR A 209 -7.23 1.87 27.61
CA TYR A 209 -7.77 3.05 28.29
C TYR A 209 -8.74 3.81 27.37
N GLN A 210 -9.98 3.95 27.81
CA GLN A 210 -11.06 4.64 27.10
C GLN A 210 -11.36 4.10 25.68
N ALA A 211 -11.01 2.84 25.38
CA ALA A 211 -11.42 2.20 24.12
C ALA A 211 -12.95 2.09 24.08
N MET A 212 -13.60 2.61 23.04
CA MET A 212 -15.07 2.68 22.94
C MET A 212 -15.75 3.35 24.14
N LEU A 213 -15.12 4.33 24.79
CA LEU A 213 -15.68 4.99 25.98
C LEU A 213 -17.07 5.56 25.72
N SER A 214 -17.26 6.23 24.58
CA SER A 214 -18.50 6.94 24.26
C SER A 214 -19.53 6.13 23.46
N ASN A 215 -19.22 4.88 23.03
CA ASN A 215 -20.08 4.13 22.10
C ASN A 215 -21.39 3.69 22.77
N THR A 216 -22.51 4.21 22.28
CA THR A 216 -23.85 3.89 22.81
C THR A 216 -24.57 2.77 22.06
N SER A 217 -24.41 2.62 20.74
CA SER A 217 -25.23 1.71 19.93
C SER A 217 -24.53 0.99 18.78
N GLY A 218 -23.23 1.19 18.55
CA GLY A 218 -22.52 0.52 17.44
C GLY A 218 -22.25 -0.95 17.75
N GLU A 219 -22.37 -1.83 16.76
CA GLU A 219 -22.27 -3.29 16.90
C GLU A 219 -21.08 -3.91 16.14
N ASN A 220 -20.63 -5.10 16.58
CA ASN A 220 -19.63 -5.94 15.94
C ASN A 220 -18.26 -5.27 15.72
N ASN A 221 -17.86 -4.37 16.62
CA ASN A 221 -16.62 -3.60 16.50
C ASN A 221 -15.47 -4.21 17.31
N ILE A 222 -14.23 -4.03 16.84
CA ILE A 222 -12.99 -4.37 17.57
C ILE A 222 -12.19 -3.08 17.80
N ALA A 223 -11.94 -2.70 19.05
CA ALA A 223 -11.17 -1.52 19.42
C ALA A 223 -10.03 -1.87 20.39
N ILE A 224 -8.77 -1.79 19.96
CA ILE A 224 -7.59 -2.14 20.77
C ILE A 224 -6.61 -0.96 20.78
N GLY A 225 -6.40 -0.35 21.94
CA GLY A 225 -5.52 0.80 22.10
C GLY A 225 -6.17 1.93 22.89
N ARG A 226 -5.38 2.94 23.24
CA ARG A 226 -5.88 4.12 23.96
C ARG A 226 -6.82 4.92 23.07
N GLN A 227 -8.05 5.14 23.53
CA GLN A 227 -9.09 5.92 22.83
C GLN A 227 -9.34 5.46 21.38
N ALA A 228 -9.15 4.16 21.11
CA ALA A 228 -9.60 3.56 19.85
C ALA A 228 -11.13 3.57 19.82
N MET A 229 -11.72 4.09 18.74
CA MET A 229 -13.18 4.25 18.58
C MET A 229 -13.90 4.95 19.75
N ASP A 230 -13.33 6.02 20.32
CA ASP A 230 -13.99 6.82 21.36
C ASP A 230 -15.09 7.75 20.79
N VAL A 231 -16.18 7.16 20.30
CA VAL A 231 -17.25 7.84 19.53
C VAL A 231 -18.63 7.61 20.14
N GLY A 232 -19.51 8.62 20.05
CA GLY A 232 -20.80 8.66 20.76
C GLY A 232 -21.91 7.72 20.25
N SER A 233 -22.12 7.67 18.92
CA SER A 233 -23.23 6.92 18.29
C SER A 233 -22.88 6.52 16.86
N GLY A 234 -23.11 5.24 16.51
CA GLY A 234 -23.03 4.74 15.14
C GLY A 234 -21.66 4.23 14.69
N GLY A 235 -21.70 3.29 13.73
CA GLY A 235 -20.55 2.62 13.15
C GLY A 235 -20.50 1.13 13.50
N ASP A 236 -20.95 0.28 12.59
CA ASP A 236 -20.97 -1.18 12.77
C ASP A 236 -19.81 -1.86 12.01
N THR A 237 -19.36 -3.00 12.54
CA THR A 237 -18.38 -3.88 11.86
C THR A 237 -17.02 -3.19 11.57
N ASN A 238 -16.54 -2.35 12.48
CA ASN A 238 -15.25 -1.67 12.37
C ASN A 238 -14.14 -2.39 13.15
N ILE A 239 -12.90 -2.28 12.68
CA ILE A 239 -11.69 -2.76 13.37
C ILE A 239 -10.76 -1.56 13.57
N ALA A 240 -10.49 -1.19 14.81
CA ALA A 240 -9.57 -0.15 15.22
C ALA A 240 -8.49 -0.72 16.14
N ILE A 241 -7.24 -0.75 15.70
CA ILE A 241 -6.10 -1.25 16.49
C ILE A 241 -4.98 -0.20 16.45
N GLY A 242 -4.74 0.45 17.58
CA GLY A 242 -3.77 1.53 17.71
C GLY A 242 -4.33 2.69 18.53
N ASN A 243 -3.45 3.52 19.09
CA ASN A 243 -3.88 4.70 19.82
C ASN A 243 -4.58 5.68 18.87
N PHE A 244 -5.79 6.12 19.24
CA PHE A 244 -6.64 7.02 18.45
C PHE A 244 -7.08 6.49 17.08
N ALA A 245 -6.96 5.19 16.81
CA ALA A 245 -7.51 4.62 15.58
C ALA A 245 -9.05 4.80 15.56
N LEU A 246 -9.60 5.35 14.48
CA LEU A 246 -11.04 5.62 14.31
C LEU A 246 -11.70 6.44 15.44
N SER A 247 -10.96 7.33 16.11
CA SER A 247 -11.45 8.05 17.29
C SER A 247 -12.65 8.99 17.08
N GLN A 248 -13.04 9.30 15.83
CA GLN A 248 -14.21 10.14 15.52
C GLN A 248 -15.25 9.43 14.61
N ASN A 249 -15.00 8.18 14.24
CA ASN A 249 -15.77 7.41 13.26
C ASN A 249 -17.25 7.22 13.65
N GLN A 250 -18.19 7.62 12.79
CA GLN A 250 -19.62 7.30 12.91
C GLN A 250 -20.11 6.41 11.75
N ALA A 251 -19.17 5.81 11.01
CA ALA A 251 -19.40 5.05 9.79
C ALA A 251 -19.10 3.55 9.93
N ASP A 252 -19.52 2.76 8.96
CA ASP A 252 -19.50 1.29 9.04
C ASP A 252 -18.34 0.68 8.24
N GLN A 253 -17.97 -0.56 8.59
CA GLN A 253 -17.11 -1.44 7.78
C GLN A 253 -15.70 -0.88 7.51
N ASN A 254 -15.10 -0.16 8.46
CA ASN A 254 -13.74 0.37 8.34
C ASN A 254 -12.71 -0.49 9.09
N ILE A 255 -11.51 -0.62 8.52
CA ILE A 255 -10.36 -1.26 9.16
C ILE A 255 -9.26 -0.20 9.35
N ALA A 256 -8.82 0.04 10.58
CA ALA A 256 -7.76 0.98 10.93
C ALA A 256 -6.76 0.32 11.87
N LEU A 257 -5.52 0.11 11.41
CA LEU A 257 -4.43 -0.48 12.17
C LEU A 257 -3.23 0.46 12.18
N GLY A 258 -2.96 1.11 13.30
CA GLY A 258 -1.85 2.05 13.48
C GLY A 258 -2.19 3.23 14.38
N TYR A 259 -1.17 3.93 14.85
CA TYR A 259 -1.36 5.19 15.59
C TYR A 259 -2.05 6.22 14.68
N GLY A 260 -3.21 6.74 15.10
CA GLY A 260 -3.94 7.78 14.38
C GLY A 260 -4.48 7.38 13.00
N ALA A 261 -4.55 6.08 12.68
CA ALA A 261 -5.20 5.64 11.43
C ALA A 261 -6.68 6.03 11.43
N MET A 262 -7.13 6.78 10.42
CA MET A 262 -8.51 7.30 10.30
C MET A 262 -9.04 8.07 11.53
N SER A 263 -8.20 8.84 12.25
CA SER A 263 -8.61 9.45 13.53
C SER A 263 -9.75 10.48 13.41
N THR A 264 -9.93 11.11 12.25
CA THR A 264 -10.99 12.13 12.03
C THR A 264 -12.14 11.64 11.16
N ASN A 265 -12.22 10.34 10.86
CA ASN A 265 -13.33 9.79 10.08
C ASN A 265 -14.66 10.16 10.74
N GLN A 266 -15.64 10.67 9.97
CA GLN A 266 -16.99 10.93 10.49
C GLN A 266 -18.00 10.04 9.78
N ASN A 267 -18.02 10.03 8.44
CA ASN A 267 -19.07 9.34 7.67
C ASN A 267 -18.52 8.41 6.57
N ALA A 268 -17.22 8.15 6.55
CA ALA A 268 -16.55 7.38 5.49
C ALA A 268 -16.61 5.87 5.79
N SER A 269 -17.43 5.12 5.04
CA SER A 269 -17.58 3.66 5.20
C SER A 269 -16.68 2.85 4.26
N GLN A 270 -16.42 1.59 4.59
CA GLN A 270 -15.75 0.60 3.71
C GLN A 270 -14.29 0.94 3.37
N ASN A 271 -13.57 1.58 4.28
CA ASN A 271 -12.16 1.94 4.07
C ASN A 271 -11.21 1.01 4.85
N MET A 272 -9.98 0.85 4.36
CA MET A 272 -8.90 0.13 5.04
C MET A 272 -7.67 1.04 5.17
N ALA A 273 -7.19 1.26 6.39
CA ALA A 273 -6.00 2.03 6.73
C ALA A 273 -5.07 1.18 7.59
N ILE A 274 -3.86 0.89 7.11
CA ILE A 274 -2.85 0.15 7.85
C ILE A 274 -1.55 0.92 7.83
N GLY A 275 -1.17 1.50 8.95
CA GLY A 275 0.00 2.36 9.08
C GLY A 275 -0.28 3.55 9.98
N ILE A 276 0.79 4.18 10.46
CA ILE A 276 0.68 5.39 11.27
C ILE A 276 0.13 6.51 10.39
N ASN A 277 -0.95 7.16 10.85
CA ASN A 277 -1.63 8.25 10.17
C ASN A 277 -2.08 7.96 8.73
N SER A 278 -2.30 6.70 8.36
CA SER A 278 -2.91 6.36 7.06
C SER A 278 -4.38 6.81 7.07
N LEU A 279 -4.84 7.47 5.99
CA LEU A 279 -6.19 8.07 5.89
C LEU A 279 -6.58 8.98 7.07
N ASN A 280 -5.62 9.68 7.68
CA ASN A 280 -5.85 10.40 8.93
C ASN A 280 -6.98 11.44 8.86
N LEU A 281 -7.10 12.14 7.73
CA LEU A 281 -8.02 13.27 7.52
C LEU A 281 -9.30 12.92 6.75
N LEU A 282 -9.59 11.62 6.53
CA LEU A 282 -10.77 11.16 5.80
C LEU A 282 -12.05 11.63 6.48
N LYS A 283 -13.02 12.19 5.72
CA LYS A 283 -14.34 12.59 6.26
C LYS A 283 -15.50 11.82 5.65
N ASN A 284 -15.55 11.69 4.31
CA ASN A 284 -16.70 11.12 3.60
C ASN A 284 -16.36 10.14 2.45
N GLY A 285 -15.09 9.76 2.25
CA GLY A 285 -14.69 8.85 1.16
C GLY A 285 -15.13 7.39 1.37
N ILE A 286 -15.41 6.65 0.30
CA ILE A 286 -15.85 5.25 0.38
C ILE A 286 -14.88 4.34 -0.37
N GLY A 287 -14.60 3.15 0.16
CA GLY A 287 -13.89 2.11 -0.58
C GLY A 287 -12.39 2.34 -0.76
N ASN A 288 -11.74 3.14 0.08
CA ASN A 288 -10.30 3.42 -0.05
C ASN A 288 -9.45 2.39 0.72
N VAL A 289 -8.36 1.95 0.10
CA VAL A 289 -7.34 1.09 0.74
C VAL A 289 -6.04 1.89 0.85
N ALA A 290 -5.52 2.07 2.05
CA ALA A 290 -4.28 2.79 2.33
C ALA A 290 -3.38 1.99 3.29
N VAL A 291 -2.25 1.51 2.78
CA VAL A 291 -1.30 0.70 3.54
C VAL A 291 0.09 1.32 3.47
N GLY A 292 0.66 1.67 4.63
CA GLY A 292 1.95 2.34 4.77
C GLY A 292 1.84 3.66 5.54
N LEU A 293 2.92 4.03 6.23
CA LEU A 293 3.03 5.27 7.00
C LEU A 293 2.64 6.49 6.14
N GLY A 294 1.62 7.22 6.58
CA GLY A 294 1.06 8.41 5.94
C GLY A 294 0.48 8.19 4.54
N SER A 295 0.16 6.95 4.15
CA SER A 295 -0.51 6.72 2.87
C SER A 295 -1.91 7.35 2.88
N GLN A 296 -2.23 8.13 1.82
CA GLN A 296 -3.47 8.92 1.70
C GLN A 296 -3.76 9.85 2.91
N TYR A 297 -2.73 10.45 3.51
CA TYR A 297 -2.87 11.26 4.73
C TYR A 297 -3.93 12.38 4.62
N PHE A 298 -3.95 13.10 3.49
CA PHE A 298 -4.80 14.28 3.27
C PHE A 298 -6.15 14.00 2.61
N LEU A 299 -6.55 12.74 2.40
CA LEU A 299 -7.80 12.43 1.70
C LEU A 299 -9.00 12.94 2.53
N ASP A 300 -9.91 13.69 1.92
CA ASP A 300 -11.13 14.22 2.56
C ASP A 300 -12.38 13.48 2.06
N ASN A 301 -12.60 13.47 0.73
CA ASN A 301 -13.83 12.97 0.10
C ASN A 301 -13.63 12.02 -1.09
N GLY A 302 -12.40 11.70 -1.50
CA GLY A 302 -12.17 10.80 -2.64
C GLY A 302 -12.59 9.36 -2.36
N MET A 303 -12.93 8.62 -3.43
CA MET A 303 -13.45 7.25 -3.35
C MET A 303 -12.59 6.27 -4.14
N GLU A 304 -12.66 4.99 -3.76
CA GLU A 304 -12.11 3.86 -4.52
C GLU A 304 -10.61 3.98 -4.85
N ASN A 305 -9.83 4.64 -4.00
CA ASN A 305 -8.38 4.74 -4.17
C ASN A 305 -7.66 3.57 -3.51
N THR A 306 -6.69 2.98 -4.20
CA THR A 306 -5.78 1.96 -3.64
C THR A 306 -4.38 2.51 -3.51
N SER A 307 -3.83 2.60 -2.30
CA SER A 307 -2.47 3.03 -2.03
C SER A 307 -1.70 2.06 -1.12
N LEU A 308 -0.51 1.65 -1.56
CA LEU A 308 0.37 0.73 -0.83
C LEU A 308 1.81 1.27 -0.89
N GLY A 309 2.29 1.86 0.19
CA GLY A 309 3.65 2.35 0.31
C GLY A 309 3.80 3.53 1.29
N TYR A 310 5.03 3.81 1.69
CA TYR A 310 5.38 5.00 2.46
C TYR A 310 5.00 6.26 1.67
N TYR A 311 4.10 7.08 2.22
CA TYR A 311 3.58 8.29 1.58
C TYR A 311 3.05 8.12 0.15
N ALA A 312 2.51 6.94 -0.20
CA ALA A 312 1.76 6.77 -1.44
C ALA A 312 0.47 7.62 -1.38
N MET A 313 0.19 8.41 -2.43
CA MET A 313 -0.92 9.38 -2.52
C MET A 313 -0.99 10.39 -1.36
N TYR A 314 0.14 10.84 -0.82
CA TYR A 314 0.18 11.64 0.40
C TYR A 314 -0.72 12.90 0.33
N ARG A 315 -0.68 13.64 -0.78
CA ARG A 315 -1.40 14.92 -0.95
C ARG A 315 -2.83 14.81 -1.50
N ASN A 316 -3.34 13.63 -1.84
CA ASN A 316 -4.67 13.51 -2.46
C ASN A 316 -5.74 13.97 -1.48
N GLN A 317 -6.62 14.89 -1.89
CA GLN A 317 -7.72 15.42 -1.06
C GLN A 317 -9.09 14.96 -1.56
N THR A 318 -9.32 14.97 -2.88
CA THR A 318 -10.65 14.65 -3.46
C THR A 318 -10.60 13.72 -4.66
N GLY A 319 -9.43 13.36 -5.17
CA GLY A 319 -9.29 12.47 -6.34
C GLY A 319 -9.79 11.06 -6.04
N SER A 320 -10.42 10.42 -7.04
CA SER A 320 -11.04 9.10 -6.92
C SER A 320 -10.51 8.11 -7.96
N GLY A 321 -10.64 6.81 -7.68
CA GLY A 321 -10.27 5.75 -8.63
C GLY A 321 -8.79 5.74 -9.00
N ASN A 322 -7.90 6.17 -8.11
CA ASN A 322 -6.46 6.12 -8.32
C ASN A 322 -5.87 4.81 -7.76
N THR A 323 -4.78 4.32 -8.34
CA THR A 323 -3.96 3.22 -7.81
C THR A 323 -2.52 3.69 -7.64
N ALA A 324 -1.92 3.54 -6.45
CA ALA A 324 -0.55 3.93 -6.15
C ALA A 324 0.17 2.86 -5.32
N ILE A 325 1.04 2.08 -5.95
CA ILE A 325 1.78 0.98 -5.31
C ILE A 325 3.28 1.29 -5.38
N GLY A 326 3.88 1.62 -4.26
CA GLY A 326 5.29 2.01 -4.15
C GLY A 326 5.48 3.19 -3.20
N SER A 327 6.67 3.31 -2.63
CA SER A 327 7.00 4.48 -1.81
C SER A 327 6.92 5.75 -2.66
N GLN A 328 6.19 6.75 -2.17
CA GLN A 328 5.95 8.04 -2.81
C GLN A 328 5.32 7.97 -4.21
N ALA A 329 4.68 6.86 -4.56
CA ALA A 329 3.87 6.79 -5.77
C ALA A 329 2.70 7.79 -5.67
N LEU A 330 2.50 8.60 -6.73
CA LEU A 330 1.44 9.60 -6.81
C LEU A 330 1.48 10.66 -5.67
N PHE A 331 2.67 11.04 -5.19
CA PHE A 331 2.82 11.83 -3.96
C PHE A 331 2.08 13.18 -3.98
N SER A 332 2.12 13.91 -5.10
CA SER A 332 1.58 15.28 -5.23
C SER A 332 0.15 15.38 -5.81
N SER A 333 -0.54 14.28 -6.12
CA SER A 333 -1.93 14.34 -6.60
C SER A 333 -2.82 15.06 -5.60
N HIS A 334 -3.69 15.98 -6.00
CA HIS A 334 -4.56 16.76 -5.11
C HIS A 334 -6.05 16.46 -5.33
N THR A 335 -6.54 16.56 -6.57
CA THR A 335 -7.96 16.41 -6.91
C THR A 335 -8.21 15.45 -8.08
N GLN A 336 -7.13 14.92 -8.68
CA GLN A 336 -7.16 14.22 -9.94
C GLN A 336 -7.53 12.74 -9.77
N SER A 337 -8.19 12.18 -10.79
CA SER A 337 -8.79 10.85 -10.76
C SER A 337 -8.27 9.96 -11.88
N GLY A 338 -8.40 8.64 -11.70
CA GLY A 338 -8.08 7.66 -12.75
C GLY A 338 -6.60 7.47 -13.07
N ASN A 339 -5.70 7.78 -12.13
CA ASN A 339 -4.27 7.56 -12.30
C ASN A 339 -3.83 6.19 -11.78
N THR A 340 -2.89 5.54 -12.47
CA THR A 340 -2.24 4.29 -12.03
C THR A 340 -0.75 4.51 -11.90
N ALA A 341 -0.19 4.45 -10.68
CA ALA A 341 1.22 4.58 -10.38
C ALA A 341 1.74 3.30 -9.69
N VAL A 342 2.67 2.58 -10.30
CA VAL A 342 3.27 1.36 -9.72
C VAL A 342 4.79 1.45 -9.81
N GLY A 343 5.46 1.66 -8.68
CA GLY A 343 6.90 1.82 -8.58
C GLY A 343 7.30 2.91 -7.58
N TYR A 344 8.58 2.94 -7.22
CA TYR A 344 9.11 4.02 -6.39
C TYR A 344 9.01 5.36 -7.13
N ALA A 345 8.33 6.33 -6.51
CA ALA A 345 8.13 7.69 -7.04
C ALA A 345 7.58 7.74 -8.49
N ALA A 346 6.77 6.76 -8.89
CA ALA A 346 5.98 6.86 -10.13
C ALA A 346 4.93 7.96 -9.98
N LEU A 347 4.75 8.82 -11.01
CA LEU A 347 3.83 9.97 -10.97
C LEU A 347 4.02 10.90 -9.76
N TYR A 348 5.26 11.08 -9.28
CA TYR A 348 5.56 11.80 -8.04
C TYR A 348 4.99 13.23 -8.01
N SER A 349 5.22 14.03 -9.06
CA SER A 349 4.75 15.41 -9.17
C SER A 349 3.44 15.58 -9.94
N ASN A 350 2.73 14.48 -10.27
CA ASN A 350 1.58 14.52 -11.17
C ASN A 350 0.39 15.34 -10.63
N GLU A 351 0.04 16.42 -11.34
CA GLU A 351 -1.13 17.28 -11.06
C GLU A 351 -2.29 17.06 -12.06
N GLU A 352 -2.29 15.96 -12.83
CA GLU A 352 -3.31 15.67 -13.86
C GLU A 352 -4.00 14.30 -13.75
N ALA A 353 -5.06 14.09 -14.52
CA ALA A 353 -5.86 12.86 -14.53
C ALA A 353 -5.46 11.87 -15.64
N ALA A 354 -5.93 10.63 -15.51
CA ALA A 354 -5.85 9.59 -16.55
C ALA A 354 -4.43 9.19 -17.01
N ASN A 355 -3.45 9.22 -16.11
CA ASN A 355 -2.07 8.84 -16.40
C ASN A 355 -1.72 7.45 -15.84
N THR A 356 -1.01 6.63 -16.61
CA THR A 356 -0.50 5.31 -16.22
C THR A 356 1.02 5.33 -16.18
N ALA A 357 1.60 5.03 -15.03
CA ALA A 357 3.04 4.92 -14.80
C ALA A 357 3.39 3.62 -14.08
N VAL A 358 4.22 2.77 -14.69
CA VAL A 358 4.69 1.51 -14.12
C VAL A 358 6.21 1.41 -14.24
N GLY A 359 6.91 1.66 -13.14
CA GLY A 359 8.37 1.67 -13.08
C GLY A 359 8.90 2.64 -12.04
N ASN A 360 10.17 2.50 -11.67
CA ASN A 360 10.84 3.46 -10.79
C ASN A 360 10.99 4.80 -11.54
N HIS A 361 10.49 5.88 -10.94
CA HIS A 361 10.45 7.24 -11.50
C HIS A 361 9.79 7.35 -12.89
N ALA A 362 8.87 6.44 -13.23
CA ALA A 362 8.06 6.59 -14.45
C ALA A 362 7.12 7.80 -14.32
N VAL A 363 7.08 8.66 -15.34
CA VAL A 363 6.23 9.88 -15.41
C VAL A 363 6.42 10.79 -14.17
N HIS A 364 7.64 10.93 -13.68
CA HIS A 364 7.92 11.55 -12.37
C HIS A 364 7.54 13.03 -12.27
N SER A 365 7.90 13.83 -13.28
CA SER A 365 7.82 15.30 -13.21
C SER A 365 6.66 15.88 -14.05
N ASN A 366 5.52 15.20 -14.08
CA ASN A 366 4.33 15.62 -14.82
C ASN A 366 3.56 16.73 -14.13
N VAL A 367 3.38 17.88 -14.78
CA VAL A 367 2.62 19.02 -14.24
C VAL A 367 1.27 19.11 -14.94
N ASN A 368 1.23 19.26 -16.27
CA ASN A 368 -0.01 19.47 -17.04
C ASN A 368 -0.33 18.38 -18.09
N GLY A 369 0.50 17.34 -18.22
CA GLY A 369 0.28 16.26 -19.20
C GLY A 369 -0.84 15.29 -18.83
N THR A 370 -1.71 14.96 -19.78
CA THR A 370 -2.80 13.96 -19.62
C THR A 370 -2.63 12.80 -20.60
N ASN A 371 -3.33 11.68 -20.33
CA ASN A 371 -3.32 10.45 -21.16
C ASN A 371 -1.93 9.85 -21.40
N LEU A 372 -1.06 9.95 -20.39
CA LEU A 372 0.30 9.42 -20.45
C LEU A 372 0.33 7.93 -20.12
N THR A 373 1.10 7.16 -20.90
CA THR A 373 1.42 5.77 -20.57
C THR A 373 2.93 5.60 -20.49
N GLY A 374 3.51 5.62 -19.28
CA GLY A 374 4.94 5.43 -19.04
C GLY A 374 5.22 4.10 -18.34
N ILE A 375 5.83 3.13 -19.03
CA ILE A 375 6.17 1.81 -18.48
C ILE A 375 7.67 1.56 -18.64
N GLY A 376 8.39 1.49 -17.52
CA GLY A 376 9.84 1.29 -17.48
C GLY A 376 10.55 2.22 -16.51
N TYR A 377 11.82 1.95 -16.26
CA TYR A 377 12.68 2.79 -15.43
C TYR A 377 12.91 4.15 -16.12
N TYR A 378 12.51 5.25 -15.47
CA TYR A 378 12.55 6.62 -16.01
C TYR A 378 11.84 6.82 -17.37
N ALA A 379 10.83 6.00 -17.71
CA ALA A 379 9.98 6.30 -18.86
C ALA A 379 9.23 7.63 -18.61
N LEU A 380 9.27 8.57 -19.56
CA LEU A 380 8.64 9.91 -19.42
C LEU A 380 9.10 10.71 -18.17
N TRP A 381 10.35 10.55 -17.73
CA TRP A 381 10.83 11.16 -16.48
C TRP A 381 10.63 12.67 -16.39
N GLN A 382 10.97 13.42 -17.44
CA GLN A 382 10.88 14.88 -17.53
C GLN A 382 9.79 15.30 -18.53
N ASN A 383 8.54 14.88 -18.30
CA ASN A 383 7.40 15.33 -19.07
C ASN A 383 6.64 16.38 -18.28
N GLU A 384 6.87 17.67 -18.49
CA GLU A 384 6.25 18.76 -17.70
C GLU A 384 4.82 19.01 -18.17
N ASP A 385 4.61 19.18 -19.48
CA ASP A 385 3.31 19.57 -20.06
C ASP A 385 2.81 18.65 -21.19
N GLY A 386 3.67 17.80 -21.77
CA GLY A 386 3.29 16.98 -22.93
C GLY A 386 2.14 16.01 -22.65
N ALA A 387 1.17 15.90 -23.56
CA ALA A 387 -0.01 15.04 -23.47
C ALA A 387 -0.03 13.93 -24.54
N ASP A 388 -0.86 12.91 -24.33
CA ASP A 388 -1.09 11.80 -25.27
C ASP A 388 0.19 11.02 -25.66
N ASN A 389 1.16 10.94 -24.74
CA ASN A 389 2.43 10.26 -24.96
C ASN A 389 2.43 8.82 -24.41
N SER A 390 2.98 7.88 -25.19
CA SER A 390 3.15 6.47 -24.82
C SER A 390 4.63 6.08 -24.84
N ALA A 391 5.20 5.73 -23.68
CA ALA A 391 6.59 5.36 -23.51
C ALA A 391 6.73 3.99 -22.81
N LEU A 392 7.31 3.00 -23.50
CA LEU A 392 7.56 1.65 -22.99
C LEU A 392 9.05 1.30 -23.12
N GLY A 393 9.80 1.33 -22.02
CA GLY A 393 11.21 0.94 -21.98
C GLY A 393 12.06 1.74 -20.99
N PHE A 394 13.31 1.31 -20.81
CA PHE A 394 14.31 2.01 -20.01
C PHE A 394 14.65 3.37 -20.64
N TYR A 395 14.36 4.47 -19.96
CA TYR A 395 14.49 5.85 -20.46
C TYR A 395 13.78 6.11 -21.81
N ALA A 396 12.66 5.42 -22.09
CA ALA A 396 11.83 5.77 -23.24
C ALA A 396 11.22 7.17 -23.02
N LEU A 397 11.40 8.07 -23.98
CA LEU A 397 10.82 9.43 -23.98
C LEU A 397 11.19 10.27 -22.73
N ALA A 398 12.37 10.05 -22.14
CA ALA A 398 12.68 10.59 -20.81
C ALA A 398 12.84 12.12 -20.76
N GLY A 399 13.18 12.77 -21.87
CA GLY A 399 13.38 14.23 -21.97
C GLY A 399 12.32 14.95 -22.81
N ASN A 400 11.04 14.60 -22.66
CA ASN A 400 9.92 15.18 -23.42
C ASN A 400 9.23 16.31 -22.63
N TYR A 401 9.78 17.52 -22.60
CA TYR A 401 9.24 18.59 -21.74
C TYR A 401 7.80 19.02 -22.10
N PHE A 402 7.55 19.36 -23.38
CA PHE A 402 6.25 19.89 -23.83
C PHE A 402 5.65 19.15 -25.05
N GLY A 403 6.29 18.09 -25.56
CA GLY A 403 5.87 17.44 -26.80
C GLY A 403 4.66 16.52 -26.64
N ASP A 404 3.77 16.51 -27.64
CA ASP A 404 2.51 15.76 -27.62
C ASP A 404 2.50 14.57 -28.59
N GLN A 405 1.64 13.58 -28.34
CA GLN A 405 1.32 12.51 -29.31
C GLN A 405 2.54 11.66 -29.75
N ASN A 406 3.53 11.48 -28.87
CA ASN A 406 4.71 10.66 -29.16
C ASN A 406 4.54 9.22 -28.67
N THR A 407 4.98 8.26 -29.48
CA THR A 407 5.04 6.84 -29.14
C THR A 407 6.49 6.37 -29.14
N ALA A 408 7.03 5.98 -27.98
CA ALA A 408 8.38 5.45 -27.78
C ALA A 408 8.33 4.03 -27.21
N ILE A 409 8.79 3.03 -27.97
CA ILE A 409 8.84 1.64 -27.52
C ILE A 409 10.26 1.11 -27.70
N GLY A 410 10.95 0.81 -26.61
CA GLY A 410 12.35 0.38 -26.61
C GLY A 410 13.21 1.21 -25.66
N ALA A 411 14.33 0.65 -25.22
CA ALA A 411 15.23 1.40 -24.36
C ALA A 411 15.85 2.58 -25.13
N ARG A 412 15.79 3.77 -24.52
CA ARG A 412 16.29 5.06 -25.06
C ARG A 412 15.61 5.50 -26.37
N ALA A 413 14.45 4.94 -26.72
CA ALA A 413 13.65 5.46 -27.83
C ALA A 413 13.18 6.89 -27.51
N LEU A 414 13.34 7.84 -28.44
CA LEU A 414 12.95 9.25 -28.26
C LEU A 414 13.54 9.93 -27.01
N LEU A 415 14.77 9.56 -26.62
CA LEU A 415 15.38 10.00 -25.36
C LEU A 415 15.37 11.53 -25.16
N THR A 416 15.63 12.31 -26.22
CA THR A 416 15.74 13.79 -26.15
C THR A 416 14.69 14.52 -26.99
N SER A 417 13.40 14.37 -26.66
CA SER A 417 12.27 14.94 -27.44
C SER A 417 11.83 16.34 -26.96
N TYR A 418 12.72 17.33 -26.97
CA TYR A 418 12.37 18.68 -26.51
C TYR A 418 11.40 19.37 -27.49
N ASP A 419 10.14 19.60 -27.09
CA ASP A 419 9.07 20.29 -27.85
C ASP A 419 8.77 19.67 -29.22
N LYS A 420 8.61 18.34 -29.27
CA LYS A 420 8.36 17.64 -30.52
C LYS A 420 7.12 16.77 -30.46
N ASP A 421 6.29 16.91 -31.49
CA ASP A 421 5.01 16.24 -31.55
C ASP A 421 4.97 15.12 -32.60
N GLY A 422 4.12 14.13 -32.34
CA GLY A 422 3.70 13.16 -33.36
C GLY A 422 4.78 12.19 -33.81
N ASN A 423 5.82 11.95 -33.01
CA ASN A 423 6.87 11.00 -33.37
C ASN A 423 6.52 9.57 -32.95
N THR A 424 6.86 8.60 -33.80
CA THR A 424 6.78 7.17 -33.49
C THR A 424 8.18 6.56 -33.54
N ALA A 425 8.69 6.05 -32.43
CA ALA A 425 9.95 5.34 -32.33
C ALA A 425 9.78 3.96 -31.70
N VAL A 426 10.12 2.91 -32.44
CA VAL A 426 10.02 1.51 -31.97
C VAL A 426 11.35 0.81 -32.21
N GLY A 427 12.14 0.60 -31.15
CA GLY A 427 13.45 -0.04 -31.20
C GLY A 427 14.43 0.54 -30.19
N PHE A 428 15.53 -0.17 -29.94
CA PHE A 428 16.63 0.34 -29.12
C PHE A 428 17.24 1.60 -29.78
N SER A 429 17.28 2.71 -29.05
CA SER A 429 17.84 4.00 -29.52
C SER A 429 17.24 4.54 -30.82
N ALA A 430 16.00 4.15 -31.15
CA ALA A 430 15.27 4.74 -32.28
C ALA A 430 14.96 6.22 -31.98
N LEU A 431 15.33 7.14 -32.89
CA LEU A 431 15.26 8.59 -32.67
C LEU A 431 15.88 9.04 -31.34
N GLU A 432 17.01 8.46 -30.91
CA GLU A 432 17.61 8.82 -29.60
C GLU A 432 17.97 10.31 -29.49
N LYS A 433 18.64 10.86 -30.52
CA LYS A 433 19.05 12.26 -30.62
C LYS A 433 18.39 12.90 -31.84
N HIS A 434 17.21 13.46 -31.64
CA HIS A 434 16.43 14.07 -32.70
C HIS A 434 15.93 15.47 -32.33
N ASN A 435 15.49 16.22 -33.35
CA ASN A 435 14.84 17.52 -33.21
C ASN A 435 13.58 17.58 -34.09
N ASN A 436 13.00 16.42 -34.40
CA ASN A 436 12.03 16.20 -35.47
C ASN A 436 10.62 16.22 -34.91
N ALA A 437 9.70 16.88 -35.59
CA ALA A 437 8.28 16.56 -35.47
C ALA A 437 7.85 15.55 -36.55
N TYR A 438 6.84 14.72 -36.24
CA TYR A 438 6.20 13.79 -37.17
C TYR A 438 7.13 12.75 -37.83
N ALA A 439 8.17 12.29 -37.12
CA ALA A 439 9.06 11.24 -37.61
C ALA A 439 8.56 9.84 -37.23
N THR A 440 8.76 8.86 -38.13
CA THR A 440 8.51 7.44 -37.86
C THR A 440 9.82 6.66 -37.95
N ALA A 441 10.26 6.06 -36.86
CA ALA A 441 11.47 5.24 -36.78
C ALA A 441 11.16 3.86 -36.18
N VAL A 442 11.37 2.79 -36.93
CA VAL A 442 11.11 1.41 -36.50
C VAL A 442 12.34 0.55 -36.77
N GLY A 443 12.97 0.03 -35.73
CA GLY A 443 14.22 -0.71 -35.79
C GLY A 443 15.27 -0.15 -34.83
N ALA A 444 16.23 -0.97 -34.40
CA ALA A 444 17.31 -0.49 -33.55
C ALA A 444 18.19 0.51 -34.32
N HIS A 445 18.52 1.64 -33.68
CA HIS A 445 19.29 2.74 -34.26
C HIS A 445 18.65 3.42 -35.49
N ALA A 446 17.36 3.18 -35.76
CA ALA A 446 16.65 3.88 -36.83
C ALA A 446 16.56 5.38 -36.50
N ALA A 447 17.03 6.22 -37.41
CA ALA A 447 17.09 7.68 -37.25
C ALA A 447 17.77 8.17 -35.94
N GLU A 448 18.74 7.41 -35.42
CA GLU A 448 19.36 7.65 -34.10
C GLU A 448 19.92 9.07 -33.90
N ASN A 449 20.58 9.64 -34.92
CA ASN A 449 21.15 11.00 -34.90
C ASN A 449 20.47 11.90 -35.94
N ASN A 450 19.13 11.87 -36.00
CA ASN A 450 18.37 12.59 -37.01
C ASN A 450 17.79 13.89 -36.45
N ILE A 451 18.36 15.05 -36.78
CA ILE A 451 18.00 16.36 -36.19
C ILE A 451 17.12 17.23 -37.12
N VAL A 452 16.38 16.62 -38.05
CA VAL A 452 15.48 17.30 -39.00
C VAL A 452 14.09 16.67 -39.16
N ASP A 453 13.08 17.52 -39.38
CA ASP A 453 11.66 17.14 -39.42
C ASP A 453 11.28 16.12 -40.50
N ALA A 454 10.24 15.33 -40.17
CA ALA A 454 9.50 14.43 -41.06
C ALA A 454 10.38 13.43 -41.85
N THR A 455 10.72 12.31 -41.21
CA THR A 455 11.42 11.19 -41.86
C THR A 455 10.75 9.86 -41.53
N THR A 456 10.79 8.92 -42.49
CA THR A 456 10.37 7.53 -42.26
C THR A 456 11.61 6.64 -42.33
N ALA A 457 12.00 6.03 -41.22
CA ALA A 457 13.14 5.15 -41.10
C ALA A 457 12.68 3.78 -40.57
N MET A 458 12.70 2.74 -41.41
CA MET A 458 12.30 1.39 -41.00
C MET A 458 13.42 0.40 -41.31
N GLY A 459 13.96 -0.26 -40.30
CA GLY A 459 15.09 -1.18 -40.40
C GLY A 459 16.25 -0.79 -39.49
N TRP A 460 17.15 -1.74 -39.25
CA TRP A 460 18.33 -1.50 -38.41
C TRP A 460 19.23 -0.42 -39.05
N SER A 461 19.54 0.63 -38.28
CA SER A 461 20.35 1.78 -38.71
C SER A 461 19.87 2.50 -40.00
N ALA A 462 18.59 2.37 -40.37
CA ALA A 462 18.01 3.17 -41.45
C ALA A 462 18.06 4.66 -41.06
N LEU A 463 18.54 5.55 -41.95
CA LEU A 463 18.69 6.99 -41.71
C LEU A 463 19.49 7.36 -40.43
N LYS A 464 20.41 6.50 -40.00
CA LYS A 464 21.11 6.66 -38.71
C LYS A 464 21.73 8.04 -38.51
N ASN A 465 22.33 8.64 -39.55
CA ASN A 465 23.04 9.92 -39.48
C ASN A 465 22.46 10.96 -40.46
N ASN A 466 21.30 11.54 -40.14
CA ASN A 466 20.67 12.56 -40.99
C ASN A 466 20.61 13.93 -40.28
N THR A 467 21.54 14.83 -40.55
CA THR A 467 21.64 16.07 -39.79
C THR A 467 20.98 17.30 -40.43
N THR A 468 20.73 17.31 -41.74
CA THR A 468 20.05 18.45 -42.40
C THR A 468 19.05 18.06 -43.49
N GLY A 469 18.93 16.77 -43.83
CA GLY A 469 18.08 16.30 -44.93
C GLY A 469 16.62 16.04 -44.55
N ILE A 470 15.68 16.88 -44.98
CA ILE A 470 14.25 16.71 -44.68
C ILE A 470 13.56 15.70 -45.62
N ARG A 471 12.46 15.09 -45.17
CA ARG A 471 11.52 14.28 -46.00
C ARG A 471 12.15 13.05 -46.67
N ASN A 472 13.01 12.34 -45.95
CA ASN A 472 13.56 11.07 -46.43
C ASN A 472 12.70 9.88 -46.01
N THR A 473 12.56 8.91 -46.91
CA THR A 473 11.99 7.59 -46.65
C THR A 473 13.08 6.54 -46.83
N ALA A 474 13.46 5.84 -45.76
CA ALA A 474 14.42 4.76 -45.75
C ALA A 474 13.79 3.50 -45.16
N VAL A 475 13.72 2.43 -45.92
CA VAL A 475 13.13 1.15 -45.52
C VAL A 475 14.07 0.02 -45.89
N GLY A 476 14.76 -0.57 -44.92
CA GLY A 476 15.74 -1.64 -45.10
C GLY A 476 16.90 -1.55 -44.12
N TYR A 477 17.70 -2.60 -44.04
CA TYR A 477 18.94 -2.60 -43.25
C TYR A 477 19.92 -1.59 -43.86
N ARG A 478 20.35 -0.60 -43.06
CA ARG A 478 21.28 0.47 -43.46
C ARG A 478 20.86 1.27 -44.71
N ALA A 479 19.57 1.36 -45.01
CA ALA A 479 19.09 2.26 -46.06
C ALA A 479 19.38 3.73 -45.68
N LEU A 480 20.01 4.50 -46.56
CA LEU A 480 20.44 5.90 -46.31
C LEU A 480 21.26 6.10 -45.01
N GLU A 481 22.16 5.18 -44.66
CA GLU A 481 22.91 5.24 -43.38
C GLU A 481 23.83 6.47 -43.25
N ALA A 482 24.45 6.95 -44.35
CA ALA A 482 25.53 7.95 -44.29
C ALA A 482 25.15 9.42 -44.64
N GLY A 483 23.89 9.77 -44.90
CA GLY A 483 23.54 10.99 -45.65
C GLY A 483 23.18 12.26 -44.87
N VAL A 484 24.19 13.03 -44.45
CA VAL A 484 24.15 14.23 -43.58
C VAL A 484 23.50 15.52 -44.19
N THR A 485 23.15 15.58 -45.49
CA THR A 485 22.46 16.76 -46.12
C THR A 485 21.39 16.43 -47.16
N ALA A 486 21.09 15.14 -47.32
CA ALA A 486 20.33 14.60 -48.43
C ALA A 486 18.82 14.79 -48.20
N ALA A 487 18.09 15.58 -48.99
CA ALA A 487 16.65 15.80 -48.81
C ALA A 487 15.78 15.12 -49.88
N ASN A 488 14.55 14.78 -49.54
CA ASN A 488 13.53 14.21 -50.43
C ASN A 488 13.94 12.90 -51.12
N ASN A 489 14.65 12.01 -50.42
CA ASN A 489 15.07 10.74 -50.97
C ASN A 489 14.17 9.59 -50.56
N THR A 490 14.01 8.61 -51.45
CA THR A 490 13.33 7.33 -51.16
C THR A 490 14.32 6.19 -51.37
N ALA A 491 14.67 5.47 -50.31
CA ALA A 491 15.53 4.30 -50.33
C ALA A 491 14.78 3.10 -49.73
N VAL A 492 14.47 2.10 -50.56
CA VAL A 492 13.74 0.90 -50.12
C VAL A 492 14.55 -0.34 -50.53
N GLY A 493 15.16 -1.01 -49.57
CA GLY A 493 16.01 -2.18 -49.77
C GLY A 493 17.21 -2.19 -48.83
N ASP A 494 17.82 -3.37 -48.65
CA ASP A 494 19.11 -3.51 -47.96
C ASP A 494 20.16 -2.64 -48.64
N GLN A 495 20.79 -1.74 -47.87
CA GLN A 495 21.86 -0.83 -48.31
C GLN A 495 21.50 0.06 -49.53
N ALA A 496 20.21 0.30 -49.77
CA ALA A 496 19.79 1.26 -50.78
C ALA A 496 20.29 2.67 -50.41
N LEU A 497 20.98 3.33 -51.35
CA LEU A 497 21.61 4.65 -51.14
C LEU A 497 22.49 4.75 -49.88
N LEU A 498 23.22 3.67 -49.53
CA LEU A 498 24.00 3.53 -48.30
C LEU A 498 24.88 4.75 -47.95
N ILE A 499 25.63 5.26 -48.93
CA ILE A 499 26.63 6.33 -48.76
C ILE A 499 26.23 7.66 -49.41
N TYR A 500 24.94 7.87 -49.65
CA TYR A 500 24.43 8.95 -50.50
C TYR A 500 24.24 10.28 -49.76
N THR A 501 24.68 11.38 -50.36
CA THR A 501 24.57 12.75 -49.83
C THR A 501 23.80 13.73 -50.73
N GLY A 502 23.34 13.28 -51.91
CA GLY A 502 22.53 14.08 -52.83
C GLY A 502 21.04 14.14 -52.46
N SER A 503 20.24 14.84 -53.26
CA SER A 503 18.81 15.06 -53.00
C SER A 503 17.90 14.62 -54.15
N SER A 504 16.64 14.38 -53.81
CA SER A 504 15.55 14.08 -54.76
C SER A 504 15.78 12.81 -55.60
N SER A 505 16.38 11.77 -55.01
CA SER A 505 16.60 10.48 -55.67
C SER A 505 15.75 9.36 -55.09
N THR A 506 15.34 8.43 -55.95
CA THR A 506 14.59 7.22 -55.59
C THR A 506 15.45 5.99 -55.89
N ALA A 507 15.61 5.09 -54.93
CA ALA A 507 16.28 3.81 -55.07
C ALA A 507 15.43 2.72 -54.43
N ILE A 508 15.03 1.72 -55.22
CA ILE A 508 14.19 0.61 -54.78
C ILE A 508 14.83 -0.70 -55.23
N GLY A 509 15.28 -1.50 -54.27
CA GLY A 509 16.00 -2.75 -54.48
C GLY A 509 17.19 -2.89 -53.52
N SER A 510 17.59 -4.12 -53.20
CA SER A 510 18.81 -4.36 -52.43
C SER A 510 20.03 -3.89 -53.23
N GLY A 511 20.89 -3.07 -52.60
CA GLY A 511 22.05 -2.43 -53.21
C GLY A 511 21.71 -1.38 -54.29
N ALA A 512 20.45 -0.96 -54.44
CA ALA A 512 20.10 0.07 -55.42
C ALA A 512 20.76 1.42 -55.05
N GLY A 513 21.53 1.97 -55.98
CA GLY A 513 22.29 3.21 -55.79
C GLY A 513 23.40 3.10 -54.74
N ILE A 514 23.88 1.90 -54.39
CA ILE A 514 24.87 1.70 -53.32
C ILE A 514 26.18 2.48 -53.55
N ALA A 515 26.57 2.66 -54.80
CA ALA A 515 27.78 3.41 -55.18
C ALA A 515 27.53 4.92 -55.37
N LEU A 516 26.27 5.37 -55.33
CA LEU A 516 25.93 6.78 -55.54
C LEU A 516 26.29 7.58 -54.28
N THR A 517 27.27 8.47 -54.39
CA THR A 517 27.72 9.34 -53.29
C THR A 517 27.09 10.73 -53.37
N THR A 518 26.94 11.28 -54.57
CA THR A 518 26.40 12.61 -54.88
C THR A 518 25.53 12.56 -56.15
N GLY A 519 25.10 13.71 -56.65
CA GLY A 519 24.25 13.80 -57.84
C GLY A 519 22.77 13.66 -57.50
N ASN A 520 21.92 14.43 -58.19
CA ASN A 520 20.51 14.62 -57.81
C ASN A 520 19.57 14.06 -58.88
N TRP A 521 18.30 13.88 -58.52
CA TRP A 521 17.23 13.52 -59.46
C TRP A 521 17.40 12.13 -60.11
N ASN A 522 17.98 11.18 -59.37
CA ASN A 522 18.21 9.83 -59.89
C ASN A 522 17.05 8.88 -59.56
N THR A 523 16.80 7.90 -60.42
CA THR A 523 15.78 6.85 -60.22
C THR A 523 16.38 5.48 -60.48
N PHE A 524 16.56 4.68 -59.43
CA PHE A 524 17.08 3.32 -59.49
C PHE A 524 16.03 2.33 -59.00
N VAL A 525 15.67 1.37 -59.83
CA VAL A 525 14.66 0.36 -59.49
C VAL A 525 15.16 -1.01 -59.94
N GLY A 526 15.55 -1.86 -58.99
CA GLY A 526 16.13 -3.18 -59.24
C GLY A 526 17.30 -3.47 -58.31
N HIS A 527 17.57 -4.75 -58.08
CA HIS A 527 18.73 -5.19 -57.30
C HIS A 527 20.04 -4.72 -57.98
N SER A 528 20.93 -4.10 -57.19
CA SER A 528 22.19 -3.51 -57.66
C SER A 528 22.07 -2.54 -58.85
N SER A 529 20.88 -1.95 -59.08
CA SER A 529 20.71 -0.88 -60.07
C SER A 529 21.40 0.41 -59.61
N GLY A 530 21.89 1.23 -60.54
CA GLY A 530 22.61 2.46 -60.16
C GLY A 530 23.35 3.15 -61.30
N THR A 531 24.54 3.65 -60.99
CA THR A 531 25.42 4.41 -61.89
C THR A 531 26.83 3.85 -61.87
N SER A 532 27.57 4.02 -62.97
CA SER A 532 28.99 3.61 -63.05
C SER A 532 29.93 4.60 -62.36
N ASP A 533 29.42 5.76 -61.95
CA ASP A 533 30.11 6.82 -61.22
C ASP A 533 29.23 7.31 -60.07
N GLY A 534 29.84 7.72 -58.96
CA GLY A 534 29.14 8.14 -57.76
C GLY A 534 28.45 9.50 -57.85
N SER A 535 28.56 10.26 -58.95
CA SER A 535 28.13 11.67 -59.04
C SER A 535 27.09 11.98 -60.12
N PHE A 536 26.66 11.00 -60.90
CA PHE A 536 25.72 11.25 -61.99
C PHE A 536 24.37 11.77 -61.47
N SER A 537 23.78 12.67 -62.26
CA SER A 537 22.51 13.34 -61.96
C SER A 537 21.51 13.11 -63.09
N ASN A 538 20.22 13.18 -62.76
CA ASN A 538 19.14 12.96 -63.72
C ASN A 538 19.30 11.62 -64.47
N SER A 539 19.71 10.58 -63.75
CA SER A 539 19.99 9.25 -64.29
C SER A 539 18.92 8.26 -63.82
N THR A 540 18.37 7.50 -64.75
CA THR A 540 17.38 6.46 -64.46
C THR A 540 17.96 5.10 -64.82
N ALA A 541 17.96 4.15 -63.89
CA ALA A 541 18.33 2.76 -64.14
C ALA A 541 17.27 1.81 -63.59
N ILE A 542 16.58 1.08 -64.48
CA ILE A 542 15.47 0.19 -64.10
C ILE A 542 15.78 -1.22 -64.58
N GLY A 543 15.87 -2.18 -63.66
CA GLY A 543 16.21 -3.58 -63.88
C GLY A 543 17.33 -4.06 -62.95
N ASP A 544 17.45 -5.38 -62.77
CA ASP A 544 18.60 -5.96 -62.06
C ASP A 544 19.91 -5.53 -62.74
N SER A 545 20.88 -5.07 -61.94
CA SER A 545 22.21 -4.67 -62.42
C SER A 545 22.19 -3.61 -63.54
N ALA A 546 21.11 -2.85 -63.68
CA ALA A 546 21.03 -1.76 -64.65
C ALA A 546 21.93 -0.60 -64.19
N VAL A 547 22.85 -0.15 -65.07
CA VAL A 547 23.83 0.89 -64.74
C VAL A 547 23.77 2.03 -65.76
N ALA A 548 23.50 3.25 -65.29
CA ALA A 548 23.67 4.46 -66.08
C ALA A 548 25.14 4.88 -66.12
N THR A 549 25.64 5.20 -67.32
CA THR A 549 27.05 5.51 -67.62
C THR A 549 27.34 7.00 -67.80
N ALA A 550 26.30 7.84 -67.72
CA ALA A 550 26.42 9.31 -67.75
C ALA A 550 25.18 9.95 -67.11
N SER A 551 25.29 11.22 -66.73
CA SER A 551 24.14 12.06 -66.37
C SER A 551 23.15 12.21 -67.53
N ASN A 552 21.88 12.48 -67.21
CA ASN A 552 20.79 12.64 -68.19
C ASN A 552 20.53 11.39 -69.06
N GLN A 553 20.75 10.20 -68.50
CA GLN A 553 20.58 8.94 -69.20
C GLN A 553 19.49 8.08 -68.56
N ILE A 554 18.70 7.41 -69.40
CA ILE A 554 17.81 6.32 -69.00
C ILE A 554 18.41 4.99 -69.46
N ARG A 555 18.57 4.05 -68.54
CA ARG A 555 18.98 2.68 -68.75
C ARG A 555 17.84 1.74 -68.34
N LEU A 556 17.39 0.89 -69.26
CA LEU A 556 16.37 -0.13 -69.01
C LEU A 556 17.02 -1.51 -69.15
N GLY A 557 17.30 -2.11 -68.00
CA GLY A 557 17.96 -3.39 -67.75
C GLY A 557 19.46 -3.43 -68.06
N ASP A 558 20.02 -4.62 -67.90
CA ASP A 558 21.44 -4.91 -68.03
C ASP A 558 21.83 -5.29 -69.48
N ALA A 559 22.98 -5.95 -69.65
CA ALA A 559 23.43 -6.46 -70.95
C ALA A 559 22.68 -7.72 -71.40
N GLY A 560 21.94 -8.39 -70.51
CA GLY A 560 21.16 -9.60 -70.78
C GLY A 560 19.77 -9.33 -71.37
N VAL A 561 19.31 -8.08 -71.39
CA VAL A 561 18.01 -7.71 -71.96
C VAL A 561 17.95 -8.03 -73.46
N SER A 562 17.05 -8.93 -73.85
CA SER A 562 16.86 -9.37 -75.24
C SER A 562 15.82 -8.54 -76.02
N SER A 563 14.93 -7.82 -75.32
CA SER A 563 13.92 -6.96 -75.94
C SER A 563 13.46 -5.87 -74.98
N ILE A 564 13.24 -4.66 -75.50
CA ILE A 564 12.62 -3.53 -74.79
C ILE A 564 11.42 -3.07 -75.64
N GLY A 565 10.20 -3.12 -75.11
CA GLY A 565 8.99 -2.81 -75.87
C GLY A 565 7.80 -2.37 -75.01
N GLY A 566 6.78 -1.83 -75.66
CA GLY A 566 5.50 -1.44 -75.06
C GLY A 566 4.32 -1.70 -76.03
N ALA A 567 3.08 -1.62 -75.53
CA ALA A 567 1.86 -1.84 -76.33
C ALA A 567 1.63 -0.79 -77.44
N VAL A 568 2.28 0.37 -77.30
CA VAL A 568 2.42 1.42 -78.32
C VAL A 568 3.92 1.54 -78.62
N GLY A 569 4.28 1.67 -79.90
CA GLY A 569 5.68 1.87 -80.30
C GLY A 569 6.25 3.16 -79.72
N TRP A 570 7.57 3.24 -79.58
CA TRP A 570 8.26 4.43 -79.09
C TRP A 570 7.88 5.65 -79.95
N SER A 571 7.45 6.74 -79.31
CA SER A 571 6.97 7.97 -79.98
C SER A 571 8.07 8.76 -80.67
N VAL A 572 9.34 8.44 -80.40
CA VAL A 572 10.50 8.98 -81.13
C VAL A 572 10.77 8.09 -82.33
N LEU A 573 10.29 8.52 -83.49
CA LEU A 573 10.52 7.84 -84.76
C LEU A 573 11.83 8.35 -85.36
N SER A 574 12.87 7.50 -85.42
CA SER A 574 14.03 7.70 -86.31
C SER A 574 13.81 6.99 -87.65
N ASP A 575 12.60 7.09 -88.18
CA ASP A 575 12.18 6.45 -89.42
C ASP A 575 12.48 7.36 -90.61
N GLY A 576 13.08 6.81 -91.68
CA GLY A 576 13.46 7.56 -92.88
C GLY A 576 12.29 8.31 -93.53
N ARG A 577 11.04 7.85 -93.36
CA ARG A 577 9.85 8.47 -93.98
C ARG A 577 9.52 9.87 -93.47
N PHE A 578 10.02 10.23 -92.29
CA PHE A 578 9.82 11.54 -91.66
C PHE A 578 11.08 12.42 -91.72
N LYS A 579 12.13 11.96 -92.40
CA LYS A 579 13.35 12.72 -92.63
C LYS A 579 13.25 13.38 -94.01
N THR A 580 13.28 14.71 -94.04
CA THR A 580 13.27 15.52 -95.26
C THR A 580 14.64 16.17 -95.45
N GLN A 581 14.94 16.63 -96.67
CA GLN A 581 16.23 17.24 -97.01
C GLN A 581 17.43 16.37 -96.58
N VAL A 582 17.35 15.06 -96.82
CA VAL A 582 18.43 14.13 -96.53
C VAL A 582 19.58 14.42 -97.49
N GLN A 583 20.71 14.90 -96.98
CA GLN A 583 21.85 15.36 -97.75
C GLN A 583 23.14 14.68 -97.28
N GLU A 584 23.93 14.17 -98.23
CA GLU A 584 25.23 13.52 -97.97
C GLU A 584 26.36 14.56 -97.92
N ASN A 585 26.19 15.60 -97.11
CA ASN A 585 27.00 16.82 -97.20
C ASN A 585 27.95 17.02 -96.01
N VAL A 586 28.55 15.94 -95.48
CA VAL A 586 29.50 16.04 -94.35
C VAL A 586 30.94 15.96 -94.86
N PRO A 587 31.75 17.04 -94.77
CA PRO A 587 33.14 17.03 -95.23
C PRO A 587 34.05 16.34 -94.19
N GLY A 588 34.82 15.33 -94.58
CA GLY A 588 35.93 14.83 -93.75
C GLY A 588 36.67 13.61 -94.30
N ILE A 589 37.97 13.59 -94.05
CA ILE A 589 39.07 12.84 -94.68
C ILE A 589 38.99 11.30 -94.58
N GLU A 590 39.55 10.64 -95.61
CA GLU A 590 39.64 9.21 -95.98
C GLU A 590 38.95 8.10 -95.15
N PHE A 591 38.99 8.12 -93.81
CA PHE A 591 38.27 7.15 -92.98
C PHE A 591 36.74 7.32 -93.03
N ILE A 592 36.24 8.55 -93.24
CA ILE A 592 34.80 8.84 -93.34
C ILE A 592 34.22 8.43 -94.70
N ARG A 593 35.05 8.16 -95.72
CA ARG A 593 34.57 7.84 -97.09
C ARG A 593 33.86 6.49 -97.22
N GLU A 594 34.00 5.59 -96.24
CA GLU A 594 33.22 4.34 -96.18
C GLU A 594 31.87 4.54 -95.46
N LEU A 595 31.68 5.64 -94.72
CA LEU A 595 30.42 5.98 -94.08
C LEU A 595 29.60 6.87 -95.02
N ARG A 596 28.27 6.72 -95.03
CA ARG A 596 27.31 7.64 -95.69
C ARG A 596 26.62 8.52 -94.65
N PRO A 597 27.32 9.48 -94.02
CA PRO A 597 26.69 10.39 -93.08
C PRO A 597 25.72 11.31 -93.84
N VAL A 598 24.49 11.36 -93.35
CA VAL A 598 23.45 12.24 -93.90
C VAL A 598 23.01 13.26 -92.87
N THR A 599 22.91 14.52 -93.29
CA THR A 599 22.12 15.52 -92.56
C THR A 599 20.68 15.43 -93.03
N TYR A 600 19.72 15.71 -92.15
CA TYR A 600 18.31 15.73 -92.52
C TYR A 600 17.56 16.71 -91.62
N GLN A 601 16.43 17.20 -92.10
CA GLN A 601 15.44 17.88 -91.29
C GLN A 601 14.37 16.88 -90.89
N LEU A 602 14.04 16.79 -89.59
CA LEU A 602 12.94 15.94 -89.14
C LEU A 602 11.62 16.69 -89.33
N ASP A 603 10.75 16.16 -90.18
CA ASP A 603 9.39 16.67 -90.35
C ASP A 603 8.52 16.19 -89.17
N ARG A 604 8.51 17.00 -88.11
CA ARG A 604 7.78 16.72 -86.86
C ARG A 604 6.26 16.68 -87.08
N ALA A 605 5.73 17.50 -87.99
CA ALA A 605 4.31 17.52 -88.27
C ALA A 605 3.88 16.21 -88.95
N LYS A 606 4.64 15.74 -89.95
CA LYS A 606 4.37 14.47 -90.63
C LYS A 606 4.53 13.26 -89.69
N ALA A 607 5.53 13.28 -88.81
CA ALA A 607 5.70 12.25 -87.79
C ALA A 607 4.52 12.22 -86.80
N GLN A 608 4.06 13.39 -86.33
CA GLN A 608 2.91 13.50 -85.43
C GLN A 608 1.60 13.05 -86.09
N THR A 609 1.36 13.45 -87.34
CA THR A 609 0.18 13.02 -88.11
C THR A 609 0.18 11.50 -88.36
N PHE A 610 1.34 10.90 -88.62
CA PHE A 610 1.44 9.44 -88.77
C PHE A 610 1.12 8.68 -87.47
N VAL A 611 1.60 9.18 -86.33
CA VAL A 611 1.28 8.61 -85.02
C VAL A 611 -0.21 8.78 -84.70
N ALA A 612 -0.78 9.96 -84.95
CA ALA A 612 -2.20 10.25 -84.74
C ALA A 612 -3.11 9.40 -85.65
N GLY A 613 -2.73 9.20 -86.92
CA GLY A 613 -3.46 8.36 -87.87
C GLY A 613 -3.53 6.89 -87.46
N LYS A 614 -2.46 6.33 -86.89
CA LYS A 614 -2.46 4.95 -86.38
C LYS A 614 -3.25 4.77 -85.08
N ALA A 615 -3.37 5.83 -84.26
CA ALA A 615 -4.23 5.80 -83.07
C ALA A 615 -5.71 5.65 -83.46
N ASN A 616 -6.12 6.30 -84.56
CA ASN A 616 -7.49 6.23 -85.08
C ASN A 616 -7.81 4.91 -85.82
N GLU A 617 -6.80 4.21 -86.36
CA GLU A 617 -7.01 2.89 -86.99
C GLU A 617 -7.28 1.77 -85.98
N LYS A 618 -6.83 1.89 -84.72
CA LYS A 618 -7.09 0.88 -83.69
C LYS A 618 -8.52 0.93 -83.14
N THR A 619 -9.24 2.04 -83.26
CA THR A 619 -10.63 2.17 -82.83
C THR A 619 -11.63 1.45 -83.74
N PHE A 620 -11.21 1.03 -84.95
CA PHE A 620 -12.10 0.38 -85.93
C PHE A 620 -11.96 -1.14 -86.04
N LYS A 621 -11.18 -1.80 -85.17
CA LYS A 621 -11.03 -3.27 -85.18
C LYS A 621 -11.73 -3.97 -84.01
N ASN A 622 -12.81 -3.39 -83.50
CA ASN A 622 -13.65 -4.02 -82.48
C ASN A 622 -15.15 -3.97 -82.77
N ASP A 623 -15.57 -3.98 -84.04
CA ASP A 623 -16.95 -4.34 -84.37
C ASP A 623 -17.01 -5.15 -85.67
N THR A 624 -17.47 -6.40 -85.56
CA THR A 624 -18.04 -7.13 -86.69
C THR A 624 -19.40 -6.54 -87.02
N ARG A 625 -19.44 -5.58 -87.95
CA ARG A 625 -20.49 -5.34 -88.96
C ARG A 625 -20.29 -4.02 -89.68
#